data_AF-A0A3D3EP29-F1
#
_entry.id   AF-A0A3D3EP29-F1
#
_cell.length_a   1.000
_cell.length_b   1.000
_cell.length_c   1.000
_cell.angle_alpha   90.00
_cell.angle_beta   90.00
_cell.angle_gamma   90.00
#
_symmetry.space_group_name_H-M   'P 1'
#
loop_
_entity.id
_entity.type
_entity.pdbx_description
1 polymer ?
#
loop_
_entity_poly.entity_id
_entity_poly.type
_entity_poly.pdbx_seq_one_letter_code
_entity_poly.pdbx_strand_id
1 'polypeptide(L)'
;AEDEELHAKVANGRKDVLDFVNNIQTPANAQQGNNLPVSAFLDYVDGTLPQGTAAYEKRGVAVDVPTWNPENCIQCNFCSYVCPHAVIRPVAMNSEEAANA
;
A
#
# COMPACT_ATOMS: atom_id res chain seq x y z
N ALA A 1 -12.18 17.75 21.00
CA ALA A 1 -11.30 17.84 19.81
C ALA A 1 -12.12 17.25 18.67
N GLU A 2 -12.22 17.94 17.54
CA GLU A 2 -12.78 17.31 16.33
C GLU A 2 -11.74 16.31 15.83
N ASP A 3 -12.20 15.09 15.51
CA ASP A 3 -11.32 14.08 14.94
C ASP A 3 -10.93 14.51 13.52
N GLU A 4 -9.63 14.64 13.28
CA GLU A 4 -9.10 14.96 11.96
C GLU A 4 -9.13 13.69 11.09
N GLU A 5 -9.85 13.73 9.97
CA GLU A 5 -9.91 12.61 9.02
C GLU A 5 -8.59 12.56 8.20
N LEU A 6 -7.58 11.89 8.76
CA LEU A 6 -6.22 11.82 8.21
C LEU A 6 -6.07 10.88 7.00
N HIS A 7 -7.09 10.07 6.69
CA HIS A 7 -7.02 9.03 5.66
C HIS A 7 -7.94 9.34 4.48
N ALA A 8 -7.36 9.71 3.34
CA ALA A 8 -8.10 9.86 2.09
C ALA A 8 -8.67 8.50 1.64
N LYS A 9 -9.94 8.49 1.21
CA LYS A 9 -10.55 7.30 0.61
C LYS A 9 -9.78 6.88 -0.63
N VAL A 10 -9.44 5.60 -0.67
CA VAL A 10 -8.75 5.00 -1.81
C VAL A 10 -9.76 4.75 -2.94
N ALA A 11 -9.45 5.27 -4.13
CA ALA A 11 -10.35 5.19 -5.30
C ALA A 11 -9.91 4.20 -6.39
N ASN A 12 -8.64 3.76 -6.38
CA ASN A 12 -8.06 2.97 -7.46
C ASN A 12 -7.64 1.59 -6.96
N GLY A 13 -8.17 0.52 -7.57
CA GLY A 13 -7.84 -0.86 -7.20
C GLY A 13 -8.97 -1.85 -7.44
N ARG A 14 -8.77 -3.10 -7.02
CA ARG A 14 -9.83 -4.13 -7.04
C ARG A 14 -10.89 -3.79 -5.99
N LYS A 15 -12.17 -3.96 -6.34
CA LYS A 15 -13.30 -3.57 -5.49
C LYS A 15 -13.25 -4.19 -4.09
N ASP A 16 -13.00 -5.49 -3.99
CA ASP A 16 -12.86 -6.22 -2.72
C ASP A 16 -11.80 -5.61 -1.80
N VAL A 17 -10.65 -5.25 -2.37
CA VAL A 17 -9.56 -4.60 -1.63
C VAL A 17 -9.95 -3.20 -1.19
N LEU A 18 -10.56 -2.40 -2.07
CA LEU A 18 -10.98 -1.03 -1.75
C LEU A 18 -12.06 -1.00 -0.66
N ASP A 19 -13.02 -1.90 -0.73
CA ASP A 19 -14.10 -2.00 0.25
C ASP A 19 -13.53 -2.40 1.63
N PHE A 20 -12.58 -3.34 1.69
CA PHE A 20 -11.89 -3.68 2.92
C PHE A 20 -11.03 -2.54 3.46
N VAL A 21 -10.20 -1.91 2.61
CA VAL A 21 -9.29 -0.84 2.99
C VAL A 21 -10.08 0.33 3.59
N ASN A 22 -11.09 0.81 2.87
CA ASN A 22 -11.84 2.01 3.26
C ASN A 22 -12.75 1.76 4.47
N ASN A 23 -13.38 0.59 4.57
CA ASN A 23 -14.44 0.35 5.57
C ASN A 23 -13.97 -0.44 6.80
N ILE A 24 -12.83 -1.12 6.76
CA ILE A 24 -12.32 -1.94 7.88
C ILE A 24 -10.89 -1.54 8.25
N GLN A 25 -9.95 -1.61 7.30
CA GLN A 25 -8.51 -1.40 7.59
C GLN A 25 -8.24 0.03 8.07
N THR A 26 -8.77 1.04 7.39
CA THR A 26 -8.57 2.45 7.74
C THR A 26 -9.12 2.77 9.14
N PRO A 27 -10.38 2.44 9.50
CA PRO A 27 -10.87 2.61 10.87
C PRO A 27 -10.07 1.83 11.91
N ALA A 28 -9.64 0.60 11.61
CA ALA A 28 -8.82 -0.19 12.52
C ALA A 28 -7.45 0.47 12.77
N ASN A 29 -6.78 0.95 11.72
CA ASN A 29 -5.51 1.68 11.80
C ASN A 29 -5.64 3.00 12.57
N ALA A 30 -6.79 3.68 12.45
CA ALA A 30 -7.14 4.86 13.22
C ALA A 30 -7.54 4.56 14.68
N GLN A 31 -7.34 3.32 15.15
CA GLN A 31 -7.72 2.85 16.49
C GLN A 31 -9.23 2.89 16.78
N GLN A 32 -10.06 2.97 15.75
CA GLN A 32 -11.53 2.97 15.81
C GLN A 32 -12.14 1.60 15.51
N GLY A 33 -11.35 0.52 15.54
CA GLY A 33 -11.82 -0.83 15.23
C GLY A 33 -12.99 -1.30 16.12
N ASN A 34 -13.08 -0.83 17.37
CA ASN A 34 -14.20 -1.15 18.27
C ASN A 34 -15.54 -0.54 17.84
N ASN A 35 -15.52 0.48 16.96
CA ASN A 35 -16.73 1.12 16.43
C ASN A 35 -17.28 0.36 15.20
N LEU A 36 -16.52 -0.59 14.65
CA LEU A 36 -16.96 -1.37 13.49
C LEU A 36 -18.08 -2.34 13.92
N PRO A 37 -19.27 -2.27 13.30
CA PRO A 37 -20.33 -3.22 13.61
C PRO A 37 -19.98 -4.61 13.11
N VAL A 38 -20.58 -5.65 13.69
CA VAL A 38 -20.46 -7.04 13.21
C VAL A 38 -20.82 -7.14 11.71
N SER A 39 -21.77 -6.31 11.25
CA SER A 39 -22.18 -6.28 9.85
C SER A 39 -21.08 -5.86 8.87
N ALA A 40 -20.03 -5.15 9.33
CA ALA A 40 -18.89 -4.80 8.49
C ALA A 40 -18.09 -6.04 8.04
N PHE A 41 -18.26 -7.17 8.73
CA PHE A 41 -17.49 -8.39 8.51
C PHE A 41 -18.28 -9.51 7.82
N LEU A 42 -19.50 -9.24 7.32
CA LEU A 42 -20.36 -10.27 6.71
C LEU A 42 -19.75 -10.89 5.45
N ASP A 43 -18.94 -10.15 4.71
CA ASP A 43 -18.22 -10.67 3.54
C ASP A 43 -16.98 -11.50 3.93
N TYR A 44 -16.63 -11.55 5.22
CA TYR A 44 -15.41 -12.15 5.76
C TYR A 44 -15.70 -13.11 6.94
N VAL A 45 -16.87 -13.78 6.92
CA VAL A 45 -17.34 -14.63 8.04
C VAL A 45 -16.41 -15.79 8.39
N ASP A 46 -15.60 -16.25 7.43
CA ASP A 46 -14.62 -17.33 7.59
C ASP A 46 -13.23 -16.82 8.03
N GLY A 47 -13.07 -15.51 8.19
CA GLY A 47 -11.81 -14.85 8.51
C GLY A 47 -10.86 -14.64 7.31
N THR A 48 -11.26 -15.00 6.10
CA THR A 48 -10.48 -14.74 4.89
C THR A 48 -10.49 -13.25 4.57
N LEU A 49 -9.33 -12.66 4.30
CA LEU A 49 -9.19 -11.23 3.95
C LEU A 49 -8.56 -11.05 2.56
N PRO A 50 -8.88 -9.94 1.86
CA PRO A 50 -8.34 -9.70 0.53
C PRO A 50 -6.83 -9.44 0.58
N GLN A 51 -6.11 -10.02 -0.37
CA GLN A 51 -4.66 -9.83 -0.50
C GLN A 51 -4.31 -8.47 -1.14
N GLY A 52 -3.16 -7.90 -0.76
CA GLY A 52 -2.61 -6.68 -1.34
C GLY A 52 -3.03 -5.36 -0.65
N THR A 53 -3.72 -5.44 0.49
CA THR A 53 -4.17 -4.28 1.28
C THR A 53 -3.02 -3.45 1.86
N ALA A 54 -1.85 -4.06 2.13
CA ALA A 54 -0.66 -3.37 2.61
C ALA A 54 -0.16 -2.26 1.66
N ALA A 55 -0.49 -2.33 0.36
CA ALA A 55 -0.12 -1.30 -0.62
C ALA A 55 -0.69 0.10 -0.30
N TYR A 56 -1.77 0.15 0.48
CA TYR A 56 -2.52 1.37 0.81
C TYR A 56 -2.15 1.98 2.17
N GLU A 57 -1.34 1.30 2.99
CA GLU A 57 -1.03 1.79 4.35
C GLU A 57 -0.14 3.04 4.36
N LYS A 58 0.78 3.14 3.39
CA LYS A 58 1.67 4.30 3.17
C LYS A 58 2.25 4.90 4.47
N ARG A 59 2.70 4.04 5.39
CA ARG A 59 3.10 4.42 6.76
C ARG A 59 4.17 5.50 6.86
N GLY A 60 5.09 5.62 5.90
CA GLY A 60 6.07 6.71 5.84
C GLY A 60 7.01 6.82 7.05
N VAL A 61 7.38 5.70 7.67
CA VAL A 61 8.10 5.68 8.97
C VAL A 61 9.63 5.69 8.90
N ALA A 62 10.20 5.59 7.70
CA ALA A 62 11.66 5.51 7.55
C ALA A 62 12.30 6.89 7.83
N VAL A 63 13.38 6.91 8.61
CA VAL A 63 14.18 8.14 8.83
C VAL A 63 14.95 8.49 7.56
N ASP A 64 15.59 7.49 6.96
CA ASP A 64 16.37 7.62 5.72
C ASP A 64 15.79 6.73 4.62
N VAL A 65 15.85 7.20 3.38
CA VAL A 65 15.44 6.46 2.18
C VAL A 65 16.58 6.44 1.14
N PRO A 66 16.82 5.31 0.46
CA PRO A 66 17.90 5.24 -0.53
C PRO A 66 17.57 6.08 -1.77
N THR A 67 18.54 6.88 -2.22
CA THR A 67 18.45 7.64 -3.46
C THR A 67 19.23 6.93 -4.56
N TRP A 68 18.58 6.65 -5.68
CA TRP A 68 19.22 6.00 -6.83
C TRP A 68 20.17 6.96 -7.55
N ASN A 69 21.42 6.52 -7.78
CA ASN A 69 22.38 7.21 -8.64
C ASN A 69 22.56 6.42 -9.95
N PRO A 70 22.07 6.93 -11.10
CA PRO A 70 22.12 6.20 -12.37
C PRO A 70 23.55 6.03 -12.90
N GLU A 71 24.49 6.94 -12.62
CA GLU A 71 25.86 6.88 -13.12
C GLU A 71 26.64 5.68 -12.56
N ASN A 72 26.30 5.23 -11.36
CA ASN A 72 26.93 4.11 -10.67
C ASN A 72 26.14 2.79 -10.80
N CYS A 73 24.94 2.84 -11.39
CA CYS A 73 24.03 1.69 -11.42
C CYS A 73 24.43 0.70 -12.53
N ILE A 74 24.86 -0.49 -12.15
CA ILE A 74 25.20 -1.58 -13.10
C ILE A 74 24.00 -2.48 -13.45
N GLN A 75 22.78 -2.08 -13.07
CA GLN A 75 21.53 -2.81 -13.40
C GLN A 75 21.47 -4.27 -12.90
N CYS A 76 22.09 -4.56 -11.75
CA CYS A 76 22.16 -5.94 -11.22
C CYS A 76 20.92 -6.40 -10.44
N ASN A 77 19.95 -5.51 -10.16
CA ASN A 77 18.74 -5.77 -9.37
C ASN A 77 18.95 -6.25 -7.92
N PHE A 78 20.18 -6.29 -7.40
CA PHE A 78 20.44 -6.71 -6.02
C PHE A 78 19.75 -5.83 -4.99
N CYS A 79 19.66 -4.52 -5.23
CA CYS A 79 18.93 -3.60 -4.33
C CYS A 79 17.45 -4.01 -4.16
N SER A 80 16.82 -4.52 -5.22
CA SER A 80 15.44 -5.02 -5.17
C SER A 80 15.37 -6.39 -4.52
N TYR A 81 16.28 -7.30 -4.90
CA TYR A 81 16.32 -8.66 -4.38
C TYR A 81 16.51 -8.72 -2.85
N VAL A 82 17.37 -7.87 -2.29
CA VAL A 82 17.66 -7.89 -0.85
C VAL A 82 16.66 -7.08 -0.02
N CYS A 83 15.74 -6.35 -0.66
CA CYS A 83 14.80 -5.51 0.06
C CYS A 83 13.77 -6.37 0.82
N PRO A 84 13.72 -6.31 2.16
CA PRO A 84 12.80 -7.16 2.93
C PRO A 84 11.33 -6.71 2.86
N HIS A 85 11.04 -5.60 2.19
CA HIS A 85 9.70 -4.99 2.12
C HIS A 85 9.26 -4.68 0.67
N ALA A 86 10.04 -5.06 -0.34
CA ALA A 86 9.78 -4.77 -1.75
C ALA A 86 9.53 -3.27 -2.09
N VAL A 87 10.25 -2.35 -1.42
CA VAL A 87 10.09 -0.89 -1.60
C VAL A 87 10.87 -0.32 -2.78
N ILE A 88 11.94 -1.01 -3.21
CA ILE A 88 12.73 -0.63 -4.40
C ILE A 88 12.57 -1.73 -5.46
N ARG A 89 12.17 -1.33 -6.67
CA ARG A 89 11.82 -2.24 -7.77
C ARG A 89 12.48 -1.76 -9.06
N PRO A 90 13.05 -2.65 -9.88
CA PRO A 90 13.55 -2.28 -11.19
C PRO A 90 12.39 -2.01 -12.15
N VAL A 91 12.60 -1.08 -13.06
CA VAL A 91 11.64 -0.75 -14.12
C VAL A 91 12.37 -0.93 -15.45
N ALA A 92 11.95 -1.95 -16.21
CA ALA A 92 12.42 -2.18 -17.56
C ALA A 92 11.31 -1.75 -18.52
N MET A 93 11.60 -0.74 -19.35
CA MET A 93 10.65 -0.13 -20.28
C MET A 93 11.28 -0.02 -21.66
N ASN A 94 10.48 -0.22 -22.70
CA ASN A 94 10.82 0.24 -24.04
C ASN A 94 10.63 1.77 -24.16
N SER A 95 11.05 2.35 -25.29
CA SER A 95 10.99 3.81 -25.47
C SER A 95 9.57 4.38 -25.47
N GLU A 96 8.57 3.62 -25.93
CA GLU A 96 7.17 4.02 -25.93
C GLU A 96 6.59 3.98 -24.51
N GLU A 97 6.85 2.91 -23.76
CA GLU A 97 6.45 2.78 -22.36
C GLU A 97 7.07 3.88 -21.50
N ALA A 98 8.35 4.17 -21.69
CA ALA A 98 9.05 5.23 -20.96
C ALA A 98 8.51 6.64 -21.28
N ALA A 99 8.04 6.87 -22.52
CA ALA A 99 7.45 8.15 -22.92
C ALA A 99 6.04 8.38 -22.36
N ASN A 100 5.34 7.30 -21.98
CA ASN A 100 3.97 7.33 -21.46
C ASN A 100 3.89 7.11 -19.93
N ALA A 101 5.04 6.98 -19.26
CA ALA A 101 5.14 6.70 -17.83
C ALA A 101 5.00 7.94 -16.94
#